data_AF-A0A7S3GX42-F1
#
_entry.id   AF-A0A7S3GX42-F1
#
_cell.length_a   1.000
_cell.length_b   1.000
_cell.length_c   1.000
_cell.angle_alpha   90.00
_cell.angle_beta   90.00
_cell.angle_gamma   90.00
#
_symmetry.space_group_name_H-M   'P 1'
#
loop_
_entity.id
_entity.type
_entity.pdbx_description
1 polymer ?
#
loop_
_entity_poly.entity_id
_entity_poly.type
_entity_poly.pdbx_seq_one_letter_code
_entity_poly.pdbx_strand_id
1 'polypeptide(L)'
;GWANSKILVENLVSNLEGSDNHVKVALQLFSGPTTWDNYYKCTGAGADAVAPDMEKDCGISWVKHFTNDTMQVSKLAADLKWPEATTLTSVALAEASAELINGREDAASIVLVITDGKPMSASRSKEAAHALMAKARIIWVPVGSGAPLELVEDL
;
A
#
# COMPACT_ATOMS: atom_id res chain seq x y z
N GLY A 1 3.52 -7.14 13.75
CA GLY A 1 2.49 -6.10 13.58
C GLY A 1 1.29 -6.62 12.80
N TRP A 2 1.49 -7.55 11.86
CA TRP A 2 0.46 -8.13 10.98
C TRP A 2 -0.97 -8.26 11.55
N ALA A 3 -1.17 -9.00 12.63
CA ALA A 3 -2.52 -9.22 13.20
C ALA A 3 -3.20 -7.89 13.60
N ASN A 4 -2.45 -6.98 14.22
CA ASN A 4 -2.95 -5.66 14.58
C ASN A 4 -3.22 -4.78 13.36
N SER A 5 -2.37 -4.88 12.33
CA SER A 5 -2.58 -4.17 11.06
C SER A 5 -3.89 -4.61 10.39
N LYS A 6 -4.17 -5.92 10.33
CA LYS A 6 -5.43 -6.44 9.78
C LYS A 6 -6.65 -5.95 10.56
N ILE A 7 -6.62 -6.05 11.89
CA ILE A 7 -7.71 -5.58 12.76
C ILE A 7 -7.96 -4.08 12.56
N LEU A 8 -6.89 -3.28 12.41
CA LEU A 8 -7.02 -1.85 12.14
C LEU A 8 -7.71 -1.59 10.80
N VAL A 9 -7.31 -2.28 9.72
CA VAL A 9 -7.94 -2.14 8.40
C VAL A 9 -9.39 -2.57 8.43
N GLU A 10 -9.68 -3.74 9.00
CA GLU A 10 -11.03 -4.28 9.11
C GLU A 10 -11.97 -3.30 9.83
N ASN A 11 -11.56 -2.86 11.02
CA ASN A 11 -12.37 -1.92 11.81
C ASN A 11 -12.49 -0.55 11.13
N LEU A 12 -11.41 -0.03 10.55
CA LEU A 12 -11.47 1.25 9.86
C LEU A 12 -12.45 1.20 8.69
N VAL A 13 -12.29 0.21 7.81
CA VAL A 13 -13.04 0.15 6.55
C VAL A 13 -14.52 -0.16 6.81
N SER A 14 -14.85 -1.07 7.75
CA SER A 14 -16.25 -1.33 8.13
C SER A 14 -16.96 -0.09 8.68
N ASN A 15 -16.24 0.82 9.35
CA ASN A 15 -16.80 2.07 9.88
C ASN A 15 -16.85 3.23 8.86
N LEU A 16 -16.40 3.02 7.62
CA LEU A 16 -16.55 3.99 6.53
C LEU A 16 -17.91 3.86 5.80
N GLU A 17 -18.78 2.94 6.24
CA GLU A 17 -20.15 2.81 5.74
C GLU A 17 -20.99 4.03 6.19
N GLY A 18 -21.07 5.04 5.32
CA GLY A 18 -21.89 6.24 5.52
C GLY A 18 -23.19 6.18 4.72
N SER A 19 -24.20 6.94 5.15
CA SER A 19 -25.56 6.96 4.56
C SER A 19 -25.63 7.27 3.07
N ASP A 20 -24.59 7.89 2.52
CA ASP A 20 -24.62 8.47 1.17
C ASP A 20 -23.73 7.72 0.17
N ASN A 21 -23.11 6.58 0.55
CA ASN A 21 -22.24 5.75 -0.33
C ASN A 21 -21.13 6.52 -1.07
N HIS A 22 -20.74 7.68 -0.54
CA HIS A 22 -19.75 8.54 -1.18
C HIS A 22 -18.32 8.02 -1.00
N VAL A 23 -18.00 7.27 0.06
CA VAL A 23 -16.63 6.79 0.25
C VAL A 23 -16.33 5.68 -0.77
N LYS A 24 -15.23 5.85 -1.52
CA LYS A 24 -14.61 4.78 -2.30
C LYS A 24 -13.33 4.35 -1.62
N VAL A 25 -13.14 3.04 -1.45
CA VAL A 25 -11.95 2.44 -0.84
C VAL A 25 -11.33 1.46 -1.84
N ALA A 26 -10.01 1.52 -1.97
CA ALA A 26 -9.19 0.49 -2.57
C ALA A 26 -8.30 -0.13 -1.49
N LEU A 27 -7.98 -1.41 -1.62
CA LEU A 27 -7.13 -2.16 -0.70
C LEU A 27 -6.00 -2.84 -1.47
N GLN A 28 -4.77 -2.40 -1.17
CA GLN A 28 -3.54 -3.01 -1.65
C GLN A 28 -2.88 -3.80 -0.53
N LEU A 29 -2.54 -5.06 -0.81
CA LEU A 29 -1.61 -5.82 0.02
C LEU A 29 -0.22 -5.70 -0.61
N PHE A 30 0.77 -5.31 0.17
CA PHE A 30 2.14 -5.25 -0.31
C PHE A 30 3.12 -5.96 0.62
N SER A 31 4.16 -6.48 -0.01
CA SER A 31 5.37 -7.05 0.58
C SER A 31 6.54 -6.63 -0.32
N GLY A 32 7.32 -7.57 -0.83
CA GLY A 32 8.41 -7.27 -1.74
C GLY A 32 9.06 -8.53 -2.31
N PRO A 33 9.96 -8.35 -3.29
CA PRO A 33 10.71 -9.43 -3.93
C PRO A 33 11.63 -10.14 -2.95
N THR A 34 11.87 -11.43 -3.19
CA THR A 34 12.79 -12.27 -2.39
C THR A 34 14.18 -12.41 -3.02
N THR A 35 14.37 -11.87 -4.23
CA THR A 35 15.66 -11.89 -4.97
C THR A 35 16.01 -10.49 -5.48
N TRP A 36 17.31 -10.26 -5.70
CA TRP A 36 17.80 -9.01 -6.28
C TRP A 36 17.37 -8.80 -7.73
N ASP A 37 17.29 -9.87 -8.52
CA ASP A 37 16.82 -9.78 -9.90
C ASP A 37 15.36 -9.28 -9.95
N ASN A 38 14.49 -9.82 -9.10
CA ASN A 38 13.12 -9.33 -8.99
C ASN A 38 13.08 -7.90 -8.44
N TYR A 39 13.94 -7.54 -7.49
CA TYR A 39 14.06 -6.16 -7.03
C TYR A 39 14.39 -5.19 -8.19
N TYR A 40 15.40 -5.48 -9.01
CA TYR A 40 15.76 -4.62 -10.13
C TYR A 40 14.68 -4.60 -11.22
N LYS A 41 14.00 -5.74 -11.44
CA LYS A 41 12.85 -5.84 -12.34
C LYS A 41 11.68 -4.95 -11.87
N CYS A 42 11.31 -5.03 -10.60
CA CYS A 42 10.21 -4.28 -9.98
C CYS A 42 10.49 -2.78 -9.82
N THR A 43 11.76 -2.37 -9.81
CA THR A 43 12.17 -0.97 -9.63
C THR A 43 12.61 -0.29 -10.92
N GLY A 44 12.47 -0.96 -12.07
CA GLY A 44 12.80 -0.42 -13.40
C GLY A 44 14.30 -0.25 -13.66
N ALA A 45 15.15 -0.96 -12.92
CA ALA A 45 16.61 -0.88 -13.02
C ALA A 45 17.24 -2.05 -13.80
N GLY A 46 16.42 -2.96 -14.37
CA GLY A 46 16.86 -4.10 -15.17
C GLY A 46 17.12 -3.73 -16.65
N ALA A 47 18.11 -4.36 -17.26
CA ALA A 47 18.65 -3.97 -18.57
C ALA A 47 17.75 -4.25 -19.79
N ASP A 48 16.77 -5.15 -19.72
CA ASP A 48 15.91 -5.55 -20.86
C ASP A 48 14.52 -6.07 -20.40
N ALA A 49 13.96 -5.49 -19.34
CA ALA A 49 12.95 -6.18 -18.54
C ALA A 49 11.55 -6.25 -19.20
N VAL A 50 11.14 -7.47 -19.58
CA VAL A 50 9.72 -7.86 -19.60
C VAL A 50 9.06 -7.35 -18.31
N ALA A 51 7.89 -6.71 -18.43
CA ALA A 51 7.16 -6.17 -17.29
C ALA A 51 7.02 -7.24 -16.18
N PRO A 52 7.30 -6.89 -14.90
CA PRO A 52 7.13 -7.83 -13.80
C PRO A 52 5.69 -8.23 -13.60
N ASP A 53 5.48 -9.46 -13.14
CA ASP A 53 4.22 -9.84 -12.50
C ASP A 53 4.20 -9.18 -11.12
N MET A 54 3.37 -8.14 -10.95
CA MET A 54 3.39 -7.33 -9.73
C MET A 54 3.11 -8.15 -8.47
N GLU A 55 2.27 -9.19 -8.56
CA GLU A 55 1.94 -10.03 -7.42
C GLU A 55 3.06 -11.03 -7.15
N LYS A 56 3.53 -11.76 -8.17
CA LYS A 56 4.50 -12.85 -7.98
C LYS A 56 5.94 -12.36 -7.86
N ASP A 57 6.32 -11.38 -8.67
CA ASP A 57 7.70 -10.87 -8.70
C ASP A 57 7.90 -9.79 -7.64
N CYS A 58 6.94 -8.88 -7.49
CA CYS A 58 7.08 -7.68 -6.66
C CYS A 58 6.37 -7.78 -5.30
N GLY A 59 5.51 -8.78 -5.10
CA GLY A 59 4.77 -8.94 -3.86
C GLY A 59 3.72 -7.85 -3.62
N ILE A 60 3.18 -7.24 -4.68
CA ILE A 60 2.18 -6.17 -4.62
C ILE A 60 0.90 -6.66 -5.32
N SER A 61 -0.21 -6.68 -4.60
CA SER A 61 -1.50 -7.13 -5.12
C SER A 61 -2.62 -6.19 -4.73
N TRP A 62 -3.48 -5.87 -5.70
CA TRP A 62 -4.73 -5.17 -5.47
C TRP A 62 -5.78 -6.19 -5.01
N VAL A 63 -5.97 -6.27 -3.69
CA VAL A 63 -7.03 -7.08 -3.07
C VAL A 63 -8.40 -6.59 -3.56
N LYS A 64 -8.53 -5.27 -3.67
CA LYS A 64 -9.70 -4.63 -4.27
C LYS A 64 -9.31 -3.25 -4.83
N HIS A 65 -9.67 -2.98 -6.09
CA HIS A 65 -9.68 -1.62 -6.65
C HIS A 65 -10.80 -0.78 -6.02
N PHE A 66 -10.83 0.53 -6.29
CA PHE A 66 -11.82 1.43 -5.70
C PHE A 66 -13.27 0.92 -5.82
N THR A 67 -13.93 0.76 -4.67
CA THR A 67 -15.33 0.34 -4.54
C THR A 67 -16.01 1.13 -3.42
N ASN A 68 -17.34 1.25 -3.48
CA ASN A 68 -18.16 1.75 -2.39
C ASN A 68 -18.67 0.64 -1.45
N ASP A 69 -18.43 -0.63 -1.78
CA ASP A 69 -18.74 -1.77 -0.92
C ASP A 69 -17.65 -1.95 0.15
N THR A 70 -17.68 -1.08 1.16
CA THR A 70 -16.72 -1.09 2.27
C THR A 70 -16.81 -2.37 3.10
N MET A 71 -18.01 -2.93 3.27
CA MET A 71 -18.19 -4.18 3.99
C MET A 71 -17.54 -5.38 3.29
N GLN A 72 -17.55 -5.42 1.95
CA GLN A 72 -16.78 -6.41 1.21
C GLN A 72 -15.27 -6.22 1.41
N VAL A 73 -14.77 -4.98 1.34
CA VAL A 73 -13.34 -4.70 1.54
C VAL A 73 -12.90 -5.08 2.96
N SER A 74 -13.74 -4.82 3.97
CA SER A 74 -13.49 -5.23 5.36
C SER A 74 -13.35 -6.74 5.50
N LYS A 75 -14.24 -7.53 4.87
CA LYS A 75 -14.15 -9.00 4.90
C LYS A 75 -12.88 -9.49 4.21
N LEU A 76 -12.55 -8.92 3.04
CA LEU A 76 -11.31 -9.24 2.33
C LEU A 76 -10.08 -8.94 3.19
N ALA A 77 -10.07 -7.81 3.91
CA ALA A 77 -8.99 -7.45 4.84
C ALA A 77 -8.83 -8.49 5.97
N ALA A 78 -9.95 -8.97 6.53
CA ALA A 78 -9.95 -10.00 7.57
C ALA A 78 -9.41 -11.36 7.08
N ASP A 79 -9.52 -11.65 5.79
CA ASP A 79 -9.05 -12.91 5.19
C ASP A 79 -7.61 -12.85 4.66
N LEU A 80 -6.95 -11.68 4.69
CA LEU A 80 -5.58 -11.54 4.18
C LEU A 80 -4.59 -12.46 4.89
N LYS A 81 -3.70 -13.04 4.10
CA LYS A 81 -2.58 -13.84 4.59
C LYS A 81 -1.31 -12.99 4.60
N TRP A 82 -0.46 -13.21 5.59
CA TRP A 82 0.80 -12.50 5.67
C TRP A 82 1.70 -12.99 4.53
N PRO A 83 2.18 -12.11 3.65
CA PRO A 83 3.02 -12.50 2.51
C PRO A 83 4.46 -12.91 2.87
N GLU A 84 4.92 -12.70 4.11
CA GLU A 84 6.19 -13.24 4.63
C GLU A 84 7.45 -12.95 3.80
N ALA A 85 7.55 -11.77 3.19
CA ALA A 85 8.67 -11.37 2.35
C ALA A 85 9.29 -10.02 2.78
N THR A 86 9.95 -9.34 1.84
CA THR A 86 10.55 -8.02 2.06
C THR A 86 9.47 -6.92 2.02
N THR A 87 9.88 -5.64 2.04
CA THR A 87 8.96 -4.50 2.13
C THR A 87 9.28 -3.47 1.06
N LEU A 88 8.72 -3.64 -0.14
CA LEU A 88 8.92 -2.78 -1.31
C LEU A 88 7.98 -1.56 -1.29
N THR A 89 8.06 -0.78 -0.21
CA THR A 89 7.19 0.39 0.03
C THR A 89 7.23 1.41 -1.10
N SER A 90 8.38 1.63 -1.73
CA SER A 90 8.50 2.60 -2.83
C SER A 90 7.57 2.27 -4.01
N VAL A 91 7.46 0.99 -4.37
CA VAL A 91 6.61 0.57 -5.50
C VAL A 91 5.14 0.48 -5.07
N ALA A 92 4.86 0.05 -3.84
CA ALA A 92 3.51 0.09 -3.27
C ALA A 92 2.92 1.53 -3.30
N LEU A 93 3.71 2.53 -2.90
CA LEU A 93 3.31 3.94 -2.97
C LEU A 93 3.10 4.43 -4.41
N ALA A 94 3.94 3.99 -5.36
CA ALA A 94 3.79 4.34 -6.77
C ALA A 94 2.50 3.74 -7.36
N GLU A 95 2.21 2.48 -7.06
CA GLU A 95 0.97 1.80 -7.45
C GLU A 95 -0.25 2.49 -6.83
N ALA A 96 -0.19 2.86 -5.54
CA ALA A 96 -1.24 3.65 -4.90
C ALA A 96 -1.45 4.99 -5.60
N SER A 97 -0.38 5.68 -6.01
CA SER A 97 -0.48 6.91 -6.81
C SER A 97 -1.13 6.68 -8.17
N ALA A 98 -0.88 5.54 -8.81
CA ALA A 98 -1.50 5.21 -10.09
C ALA A 98 -2.99 4.91 -9.94
N GLU A 99 -3.37 4.20 -8.88
CA GLU A 99 -4.77 3.85 -8.59
C GLU A 99 -5.65 5.07 -8.30
N LEU A 100 -5.08 6.19 -7.84
CA LEU A 100 -5.84 7.43 -7.61
C LEU A 100 -6.64 7.90 -8.82
N ILE A 101 -6.25 7.54 -10.05
CA ILE A 101 -7.01 7.84 -11.27
C ILE A 101 -8.41 7.18 -11.27
N ASN A 102 -8.56 6.06 -10.58
CA ASN A 102 -9.82 5.33 -10.42
C ASN A 102 -10.65 5.85 -9.23
N GLY A 103 -10.15 6.86 -8.52
CA GLY A 103 -10.84 7.57 -7.45
C GLY A 103 -12.00 8.42 -7.94
N ARG A 104 -12.48 9.33 -7.09
CA ARG A 104 -13.47 10.35 -7.49
C ARG A 104 -12.76 11.68 -7.68
N GLU A 105 -12.99 12.33 -8.82
CA GLU A 105 -12.37 13.63 -9.14
C GLU A 105 -12.76 14.75 -8.16
N ASP A 106 -13.95 14.65 -7.55
CA ASP A 106 -14.52 15.65 -6.64
C ASP A 106 -14.21 15.37 -5.14
N ALA A 107 -13.39 14.35 -4.85
CA ALA A 107 -13.10 13.94 -3.48
C ALA A 107 -11.63 14.10 -3.11
N ALA A 108 -11.37 14.42 -1.83
CA ALA A 108 -10.03 14.37 -1.30
C ALA A 108 -9.48 12.94 -1.32
N SER A 109 -8.28 12.77 -1.87
CA SER A 109 -7.57 11.49 -1.87
C SER A 109 -6.74 11.33 -0.60
N ILE A 110 -6.95 10.23 0.12
CA ILE A 110 -6.19 9.85 1.32
C ILE A 110 -5.59 8.47 1.10
N VAL A 111 -4.29 8.33 1.35
CA VAL A 111 -3.58 7.05 1.34
C VAL A 111 -3.11 6.72 2.75
N LEU A 112 -3.64 5.63 3.31
CA LEU A 112 -3.24 5.12 4.62
C LEU A 112 -2.17 4.03 4.42
N VAL A 113 -0.96 4.28 4.91
CA VAL A 113 0.16 3.34 4.80
C VAL A 113 0.37 2.67 6.15
N ILE A 114 -0.07 1.42 6.25
CA ILE A 114 0.06 0.62 7.47
C ILE A 114 1.22 -0.34 7.30
N THR A 115 2.23 -0.26 8.15
CA THR A 115 3.42 -1.11 8.02
C THR A 115 4.07 -1.38 9.38
N ASP A 116 4.60 -2.58 9.55
CA ASP A 116 5.35 -3.01 10.72
C ASP A 116 6.84 -3.29 10.43
N GLY A 117 7.31 -2.96 9.22
CA GLY A 117 8.66 -3.26 8.75
C GLY A 117 9.33 -2.11 8.01
N LYS A 118 10.66 -2.09 8.02
CA LYS A 118 11.46 -1.11 7.29
C LYS A 118 11.41 -1.38 5.79
N PRO A 119 11.33 -0.34 4.94
CA PRO A 119 11.35 -0.55 3.50
C PRO A 119 12.71 -1.08 3.04
N MET A 120 12.73 -1.79 1.90
CA MET A 120 13.96 -2.24 1.24
C MET A 120 14.89 -1.07 0.86
N SER A 121 14.32 0.10 0.55
CA SER A 121 15.07 1.31 0.22
C SER A 121 14.39 2.53 0.84
N ALA A 122 15.06 3.13 1.83
CA ALA A 122 14.57 4.36 2.46
C ALA A 122 14.49 5.52 1.47
N SER A 123 15.55 5.76 0.67
CA SER A 123 15.60 6.86 -0.33
C SER A 123 14.44 6.75 -1.33
N ARG A 124 14.27 5.59 -1.96
CA ARG A 124 13.20 5.38 -2.95
C ARG A 124 11.81 5.50 -2.31
N SER A 125 11.67 5.08 -1.06
CA SER A 125 10.39 5.21 -0.34
C SER A 125 10.08 6.67 0.00
N LYS A 126 11.09 7.47 0.37
CA LYS A 126 10.94 8.93 0.56
C LYS A 126 10.55 9.63 -0.74
N GLU A 127 11.26 9.34 -1.83
CA GLU A 127 10.96 9.89 -3.15
C GLU A 127 9.53 9.56 -3.61
N ALA A 128 9.11 8.29 -3.49
CA ALA A 128 7.75 7.86 -3.83
C ALA A 128 6.69 8.49 -2.91
N ALA A 129 6.97 8.63 -1.62
CA ALA A 129 6.08 9.28 -0.67
C ALA A 129 5.88 10.77 -1.03
N HIS A 130 6.95 11.52 -1.27
CA HIS A 130 6.84 12.93 -1.67
C HIS A 130 6.09 13.08 -3.01
N ALA A 131 6.34 12.19 -3.98
CA ALA A 131 5.62 12.21 -5.25
C ALA A 131 4.10 11.94 -5.08
N LEU A 132 3.73 11.04 -4.18
CA LEU A 132 2.33 10.76 -3.84
C LEU A 132 1.69 11.89 -3.02
N MET A 133 2.43 12.53 -2.11
CA MET A 133 1.95 13.67 -1.31
C MET A 133 1.53 14.87 -2.18
N ALA A 134 2.10 15.02 -3.38
CA ALA A 134 1.68 16.03 -4.34
C ALA A 134 0.25 15.81 -4.89
N LYS A 135 -0.33 14.61 -4.69
CA LYS A 135 -1.64 14.20 -5.25
C LYS A 135 -2.65 13.77 -4.17
N ALA A 136 -2.18 13.33 -3.01
CA ALA A 136 -3.02 12.81 -1.94
C ALA A 136 -2.42 13.10 -0.56
N ARG A 137 -3.26 13.11 0.48
CA ARG A 137 -2.77 13.12 1.86
C ARG A 137 -2.32 11.71 2.23
N ILE A 138 -1.08 11.56 2.67
CA ILE A 138 -0.58 10.28 3.21
C ILE A 138 -0.71 10.30 4.74
N ILE A 139 -1.22 9.21 5.31
CA ILE A 139 -1.23 8.96 6.74
C ILE A 139 -0.43 7.69 6.98
N TRP A 140 0.66 7.78 7.74
CA TRP A 140 1.49 6.65 8.11
C TRP A 140 1.01 6.06 9.44
N VAL A 141 0.82 4.75 9.47
CA VAL A 141 0.44 3.99 10.66
C VAL A 141 1.51 2.93 10.92
N PRO A 142 2.59 3.31 11.62
CA PRO A 142 3.62 2.37 12.05
C PRO A 142 3.06 1.42 13.13
N VAL A 143 3.20 0.11 12.93
CA VAL A 143 2.63 -0.90 13.84
C VAL A 143 3.74 -1.76 14.47
N GLY A 144 3.94 -1.62 15.77
CA GLY A 144 4.89 -2.45 16.53
C GLY A 144 6.36 -2.02 16.39
N SER A 145 7.26 -2.77 17.02
CA SER A 145 8.66 -2.38 17.20
C SER A 145 9.53 -2.41 15.95
N GLY A 146 9.10 -3.11 14.89
CA GLY A 146 9.82 -3.17 13.60
C GLY A 146 9.50 -2.02 12.65
N ALA A 147 8.54 -1.17 13.00
CA ALA A 147 8.04 -0.13 12.11
C ALA A 147 9.09 0.97 11.88
N PRO A 148 9.06 1.63 10.69
CA PRO A 148 10.10 2.58 10.30
C PRO A 148 9.84 3.98 10.86
N LEU A 149 9.87 4.16 12.18
CA LEU A 149 9.53 5.43 12.84
C LEU A 149 10.42 6.60 12.37
N GLU A 150 11.74 6.43 12.36
CA GLU A 150 12.68 7.47 11.90
C GLU A 150 12.40 7.91 10.46
N LEU A 151 12.09 6.96 9.57
CA LEU A 151 11.72 7.27 8.19
C LEU A 151 10.44 8.10 8.13
N VAL A 152 9.42 7.74 8.93
CA VAL A 152 8.11 8.40 8.94
C VAL A 152 8.22 9.80 9.54
N GLU A 153 9.06 10.00 10.55
CA GLU A 153 9.32 11.32 11.16
C GLU A 153 10.07 12.27 10.21
N ASP A 154 10.86 11.73 9.29
CA ASP A 154 11.63 12.47 8.29
C ASP A 154 10.81 12.88 7.04
N LEU A 155 9.55 12.44 6.89
CA LEU A 155 8.69 12.69 5.72
C LEU A 155 7.86 13.96 5.86
#